data_AF-A0A5J4UMR8-F1
#
_entry.id   AF-A0A5J4UMR8-F1
#
_cell.length_a   1.000
_cell.length_b   1.000
_cell.length_c   1.000
_cell.angle_alpha   90.00
_cell.angle_beta   90.00
_cell.angle_gamma   90.00
#
_symmetry.space_group_name_H-M   'P 1'
#
loop_
_entity.id
_entity.type
_entity.pdbx_description
1 polymer ?
#
loop_
_entity_poly.entity_id
_entity_poly.type
_entity_poly.pdbx_seq_one_letter_code
_entity_poly.pdbx_strand_id
1 'polypeptide(L)'
;DFGLAQKMASKSYLHAAGTQNYSAPETDENKMTAESDVWSIGVIIIEVITGIHPFQGLTQNQTLSNIANGKYKAFPDYIQGELRLMLETMISWDYKKRPTVKSLLETETMQLVGMIEKSKEQKGSEQEYEYMNKRMNELEVKVRSLEVEKEQEKQGKVKAISENDKLKQKVNKTEQEKQQAQSELDRQKTKTNESQELVRAFQQQVETTQSDNTRLATEVQYLKAELQKLRPLTTSSKQQSKPEPKVQQIQQQVPPSLNPNMLVVAFNPIISNGIVRFGGFFERHPFGNFSFGIADSSAVFGSDEDPNFDENQKKTVCYWSDGDISHIGDYIPGNSGIEINKSVSCEVNMNISPRTLTFFIDNQEQPVSVRNIPSSIRFYIYLYTQNSSFTINGFENVQYSSAKGVSNGKVFEWGKEWESE
;
A
#
# COMPACT_ATOMS: atom_id res chain seq x y z
N ASP A 1 -3.47 44.99 17.38
CA ASP A 1 -2.84 46.09 18.13
C ASP A 1 -3.31 46.00 19.58
N PHE A 2 -2.45 46.28 20.56
CA PHE A 2 -2.73 46.14 22.00
C PHE A 2 -2.07 47.25 22.84
N GLY A 3 -1.71 48.40 22.25
CA GLY A 3 -0.84 49.42 22.87
C GLY A 3 -1.22 49.98 24.25
N LEU A 4 -2.45 49.77 24.74
CA LEU A 4 -2.94 50.23 26.04
C LEU A 4 -3.64 49.14 26.88
N ALA A 5 -3.61 47.87 26.46
CA ALA A 5 -4.35 46.80 27.14
C ALA A 5 -3.67 46.35 28.44
N GLN A 6 -4.26 46.63 29.60
CA GLN A 6 -3.76 46.20 30.91
C GLN A 6 -4.85 45.59 31.80
N LYS A 7 -4.48 44.58 32.59
CA LYS A 7 -5.31 44.02 33.66
C LYS A 7 -5.41 45.05 34.80
N MET A 8 -6.60 45.28 35.37
CA MET A 8 -6.91 46.37 36.33
C MET A 8 -6.19 46.28 37.69
N ALA A 9 -4.86 46.42 37.73
CA ALA A 9 -4.05 46.22 38.93
C ALA A 9 -2.92 47.25 39.12
N SER A 10 -2.51 48.02 38.10
CA SER A 10 -1.29 48.84 38.14
C SER A 10 -1.48 50.23 37.52
N LYS A 11 -1.64 51.25 38.37
CA LYS A 11 -1.78 52.66 37.98
C LYS A 11 -0.50 53.24 37.37
N SER A 12 -0.38 53.23 36.04
CA SER A 12 0.18 54.33 35.25
C SER A 12 0.10 54.04 33.74
N TYR A 13 -0.29 55.04 32.94
CA TYR A 13 -0.06 55.09 31.50
C TYR A 13 0.21 56.54 31.04
N LEU A 14 0.74 56.69 29.84
CA LEU A 14 1.38 57.92 29.35
C LEU A 14 0.41 58.79 28.53
N HIS A 15 0.55 60.12 28.65
CA HIS A 15 -0.19 61.06 27.80
C HIS A 15 0.25 60.99 26.34
N ALA A 16 -0.72 60.93 25.44
CA ALA A 16 -0.60 61.37 24.05
C ALA A 16 -1.77 62.29 23.72
N ALA A 17 -1.49 63.51 23.23
CA ALA A 17 -2.51 64.55 23.03
C ALA A 17 -3.58 64.20 21.98
N GLY A 18 -3.32 63.21 21.11
CA GLY A 18 -4.32 62.69 20.16
C GLY A 18 -5.41 61.82 20.82
N THR A 19 -5.08 61.12 21.91
CA THR A 19 -6.01 60.20 22.59
C THR A 19 -7.15 60.94 23.29
N GLN A 20 -6.89 62.15 23.80
CA GLN A 20 -7.86 62.96 24.56
C GLN A 20 -9.14 63.31 23.78
N ASN A 21 -9.10 63.31 22.44
CA ASN A 21 -10.30 63.53 21.62
C ASN A 21 -11.29 62.34 21.67
N TYR A 22 -10.80 61.14 22.01
CA TYR A 22 -11.61 59.92 22.11
C TYR A 22 -11.98 59.57 23.56
N SER A 23 -11.27 60.16 24.54
CA SER A 23 -11.57 60.00 25.97
C SER A 23 -12.99 60.46 26.33
N ALA A 24 -13.58 59.81 27.34
CA ALA A 24 -14.91 60.15 27.84
C ALA A 24 -14.86 61.34 28.81
N PRO A 25 -15.93 62.16 28.93
CA PRO A 25 -15.92 63.39 29.73
C PRO A 25 -15.69 63.16 31.23
N GLU A 26 -15.93 61.96 31.74
CA GLU A 26 -15.65 61.54 33.12
C GLU A 26 -14.26 60.89 33.32
N THR A 27 -13.44 60.77 32.27
CA THR A 27 -12.09 60.17 32.35
C THR A 27 -11.11 61.13 33.03
N ASP A 28 -10.99 61.00 34.36
CA ASP A 28 -9.84 61.51 35.11
C ASP A 28 -8.55 60.81 34.62
N GLU A 29 -7.41 61.50 34.64
CA GLU A 29 -6.20 61.21 33.84
C GLU A 29 -5.53 59.84 34.12
N ASN A 30 -6.02 59.10 35.12
CA ASN A 30 -5.49 57.82 35.58
C ASN A 30 -6.54 56.71 35.73
N LYS A 31 -7.75 56.83 35.15
CA LYS A 31 -8.78 55.78 35.27
C LYS A 31 -9.75 55.67 34.09
N MET A 32 -9.47 54.70 33.20
CA MET A 32 -10.45 54.17 32.24
C MET A 32 -11.40 53.16 32.91
N THR A 33 -12.61 53.00 32.35
CA THR A 33 -13.62 52.00 32.73
C THR A 33 -14.31 51.44 31.48
N ALA A 34 -15.11 50.36 31.63
CA ALA A 34 -15.85 49.79 30.51
C ALA A 34 -16.81 50.80 29.84
N GLU A 35 -17.33 51.75 30.61
CA GLU A 35 -18.20 52.83 30.12
C GLU A 35 -17.41 53.90 29.33
N SER A 36 -16.14 54.17 29.67
CA SER A 36 -15.27 55.03 28.86
C SER A 36 -14.81 54.35 27.57
N ASP A 37 -14.65 53.02 27.59
CA ASP A 37 -14.35 52.24 26.39
C ASP A 37 -15.54 52.24 25.41
N VAL A 38 -16.78 52.07 25.91
CA VAL A 38 -18.01 52.19 25.12
C VAL A 38 -18.14 53.57 24.48
N TRP A 39 -17.83 54.64 25.21
CA TRP A 39 -17.77 56.00 24.63
C TRP A 39 -16.72 56.09 23.52
N SER A 40 -15.49 55.62 23.78
CA SER A 40 -14.37 55.70 22.84
C SER A 40 -14.69 54.96 21.53
N ILE A 41 -15.28 53.77 21.63
CA ILE A 41 -15.76 52.98 20.49
C ILE A 41 -16.91 53.71 19.78
N GLY A 42 -17.84 54.32 20.52
CA GLY A 42 -18.92 55.13 19.96
C GLY A 42 -18.41 56.29 19.11
N VAL A 43 -17.45 57.06 19.63
CA VAL A 43 -16.79 58.16 18.89
C VAL A 43 -16.15 57.64 17.60
N ILE A 44 -15.41 56.54 17.66
CA ILE A 44 -14.76 55.93 16.50
C ILE A 44 -15.79 55.47 15.45
N ILE A 45 -16.87 54.79 15.84
CA ILE A 45 -17.89 54.33 14.89
C ILE A 45 -18.56 55.52 14.20
N ILE A 46 -18.89 56.60 14.93
CA ILE A 46 -19.48 57.81 14.34
C ILE A 46 -18.51 58.46 13.35
N GLU A 47 -17.23 58.56 13.69
CA GLU A 47 -16.21 59.13 12.80
C GLU A 47 -15.98 58.27 11.55
N VAL A 48 -15.97 56.93 11.67
CA VAL A 48 -15.87 56.01 10.53
C VAL A 48 -17.09 56.12 9.61
N ILE A 49 -18.30 56.26 10.16
CA ILE A 49 -19.54 56.36 9.38
C ILE A 49 -19.68 57.74 8.70
N THR A 50 -19.22 58.82 9.33
CA THR A 50 -19.45 60.21 8.85
C THR A 50 -18.22 60.87 8.22
N GLY A 51 -17.02 60.31 8.39
CA GLY A 51 -15.75 60.94 8.07
C GLY A 51 -15.38 62.13 8.97
N ILE A 52 -16.10 62.33 10.07
CA ILE A 52 -16.04 63.54 10.91
C ILE A 52 -16.14 63.18 12.39
N HIS A 53 -15.11 63.49 13.19
CA HIS A 53 -15.16 63.32 14.64
C HIS A 53 -16.38 64.06 15.27
N PRO A 54 -17.23 63.39 16.06
CA PRO A 54 -18.53 63.92 16.48
C PRO A 54 -18.46 65.22 17.28
N PHE A 55 -17.40 65.44 18.06
CA PHE A 55 -17.24 66.64 18.90
C PHE A 55 -16.31 67.70 18.29
N GLN A 56 -15.84 67.51 17.04
CA GLN A 56 -14.83 68.36 16.41
C GLN A 56 -15.23 69.85 16.35
N GLY A 57 -14.44 70.69 17.03
CA GLY A 57 -14.45 72.14 16.86
C GLY A 57 -13.41 72.63 15.84
N LEU A 58 -13.29 73.96 15.72
CA LEU A 58 -12.29 74.63 14.87
C LEU A 58 -10.87 74.56 15.46
N THR A 59 -10.74 74.24 16.74
CA THR A 59 -9.47 74.06 17.46
C THR A 59 -9.56 72.86 18.42
N GLN A 60 -8.42 72.29 18.82
CA GLN A 60 -8.38 71.18 19.78
C GLN A 60 -9.07 71.55 21.10
N ASN A 61 -8.82 72.76 21.64
CA ASN A 61 -9.48 73.25 22.86
C ASN A 61 -11.01 73.35 22.70
N GLN A 62 -11.51 73.67 21.49
CA GLN A 62 -12.95 73.65 21.22
C GLN A 62 -13.49 72.23 21.13
N THR A 63 -12.75 71.27 20.57
CA THR A 63 -13.12 69.84 20.57
C THR A 63 -13.20 69.27 21.99
N LEU A 64 -12.18 69.52 22.82
CA LEU A 64 -12.17 69.10 24.23
C LEU A 64 -13.31 69.77 25.04
N SER A 65 -13.60 71.05 24.78
CA SER A 65 -14.73 71.75 25.38
C SER A 65 -16.09 71.17 24.93
N ASN A 66 -16.23 70.80 23.66
CA ASN A 66 -17.42 70.11 23.15
C ASN A 66 -17.62 68.74 23.84
N ILE A 67 -16.56 67.95 24.01
CA ILE A 67 -16.58 66.66 24.76
C ILE A 67 -17.04 66.90 26.20
N ALA A 68 -16.37 67.80 26.92
CA ALA A 68 -16.66 68.11 28.33
C ALA A 68 -18.11 68.60 28.56
N ASN A 69 -18.72 69.25 27.56
CA ASN A 69 -20.11 69.72 27.59
C ASN A 69 -21.10 68.79 26.87
N GLY A 70 -20.69 67.61 26.40
CA GLY A 70 -21.56 66.64 25.72
C GLY A 70 -22.12 67.11 24.36
N LYS A 71 -21.49 68.11 23.73
CA LYS A 71 -21.99 68.78 22.52
C LYS A 71 -21.42 68.17 21.24
N TYR A 72 -22.07 67.11 20.74
CA TYR A 72 -21.76 66.52 19.44
C TYR A 72 -22.48 67.23 18.28
N LYS A 73 -22.00 67.01 17.05
CA LYS A 73 -22.64 67.44 15.79
C LYS A 73 -23.89 66.58 15.52
N ALA A 74 -24.95 67.18 14.96
CA ALA A 74 -26.15 66.44 14.59
C ALA A 74 -25.83 65.30 13.59
N PHE A 75 -26.44 64.14 13.81
CA PHE A 75 -26.30 62.99 12.91
C PHE A 75 -26.86 63.29 11.52
N PRO A 76 -26.14 62.97 10.43
CA PRO A 76 -26.66 63.04 9.06
C PRO A 76 -27.89 62.15 8.85
N ASP A 77 -28.75 62.54 7.92
CA ASP A 77 -30.06 61.90 7.68
C ASP A 77 -30.02 60.42 7.29
N TYR A 78 -28.86 59.87 6.90
CA TYR A 78 -28.69 58.44 6.63
C TYR A 78 -28.44 57.59 7.88
N ILE A 79 -28.19 58.20 9.05
CA ILE A 79 -28.05 57.51 10.34
C ILE A 79 -29.41 57.57 11.05
N GLN A 80 -30.22 56.52 10.89
CA GLN A 80 -31.59 56.43 11.40
C GLN A 80 -31.80 55.20 12.29
N GLY A 81 -32.99 55.09 12.87
CA GLY A 81 -33.47 53.87 13.54
C GLY A 81 -32.62 53.42 14.74
N GLU A 82 -32.52 52.11 14.93
CA GLU A 82 -31.77 51.49 16.03
C GLU A 82 -30.29 51.89 16.03
N LEU A 83 -29.63 51.92 14.87
CA LEU A 83 -28.23 52.35 14.74
C LEU A 83 -28.02 53.76 15.30
N ARG A 84 -28.94 54.70 15.04
CA ARG A 84 -28.85 56.05 15.60
C ARG A 84 -28.98 56.04 17.13
N LEU A 85 -29.97 55.33 17.67
CA LEU A 85 -30.20 55.24 19.12
C LEU A 85 -29.03 54.54 19.84
N MET A 86 -28.43 53.53 19.20
CA MET A 86 -27.23 52.85 19.68
C MET A 86 -26.06 53.85 19.79
N LEU A 87 -25.80 54.64 18.75
CA LEU A 87 -24.71 55.62 18.77
C LEU A 87 -24.99 56.76 19.77
N GLU A 88 -26.20 57.31 19.82
CA GLU A 88 -26.63 58.33 20.79
C GLU A 88 -26.47 57.87 22.25
N THR A 89 -26.70 56.59 22.54
CA THR A 89 -26.52 56.02 23.88
C THR A 89 -25.07 55.66 24.20
N MET A 90 -24.26 55.22 23.21
CA MET A 90 -22.82 54.99 23.39
C MET A 90 -22.06 56.28 23.72
N ILE A 91 -22.35 57.40 23.03
CA ILE A 91 -21.76 58.72 23.35
C ILE A 91 -22.59 59.54 24.35
N SER A 92 -23.30 58.88 25.27
CA SER A 92 -24.00 59.58 26.35
C SER A 92 -23.00 60.23 27.32
N TRP A 93 -23.17 61.53 27.59
CA TRP A 93 -22.30 62.25 28.55
C TRP A 93 -22.38 61.65 29.96
N ASP A 94 -23.56 61.19 30.39
CA ASP A 94 -23.74 60.43 31.62
C ASP A 94 -23.33 58.97 31.39
N TYR A 95 -22.16 58.59 31.90
CA TYR A 95 -21.61 57.24 31.77
C TYR A 95 -22.58 56.13 32.24
N LYS A 96 -23.48 56.42 33.19
CA LYS A 96 -24.46 55.44 33.71
C LYS A 96 -25.60 55.16 32.73
N LYS A 97 -25.76 55.97 31.68
CA LYS A 97 -26.73 55.77 30.60
C LYS A 97 -26.13 55.04 29.40
N ARG A 98 -24.82 54.79 29.37
CA ARG A 98 -24.18 54.03 28.29
C ARG A 98 -24.53 52.54 28.42
N PRO A 99 -24.87 51.86 27.31
CA PRO A 99 -25.13 50.43 27.33
C PRO A 99 -23.84 49.65 27.59
N THR A 100 -23.96 48.44 28.14
CA THR A 100 -22.81 47.53 28.22
C THR A 100 -22.51 46.95 26.83
N VAL A 101 -21.25 46.56 26.57
CA VAL A 101 -20.86 45.89 25.32
C VAL A 101 -21.72 44.65 25.04
N LYS A 102 -22.11 43.91 26.09
CA LYS A 102 -23.05 42.79 25.96
C LYS A 102 -24.41 43.27 25.42
N SER A 103 -25.00 44.30 26.02
CA SER A 103 -26.29 44.85 25.58
C SER A 103 -26.24 45.44 24.16
N LEU A 104 -25.07 45.92 23.72
CA LEU A 104 -24.86 46.37 22.34
C LEU A 104 -24.86 45.19 21.35
N LEU A 105 -24.15 44.10 21.67
CA LEU A 105 -24.13 42.88 20.85
C LEU A 105 -25.48 42.16 20.79
N GLU A 106 -26.37 42.43 21.75
CA GLU A 106 -27.74 41.89 21.80
C GLU A 106 -28.75 42.72 20.97
N THR A 107 -28.36 43.85 20.36
CA THR A 107 -29.21 44.64 19.43
C THR A 107 -29.53 43.91 18.12
N GLU A 108 -30.64 44.27 17.46
CA GLU A 108 -31.04 43.65 16.18
C GLU A 108 -29.97 43.90 15.10
N THR A 109 -29.48 45.13 15.00
CA THR A 109 -28.40 45.55 14.08
C THR A 109 -27.14 44.70 14.26
N MET A 110 -26.67 44.49 15.49
CA MET A 110 -25.46 43.68 15.73
C MET A 110 -25.68 42.18 15.49
N GLN A 111 -26.86 41.66 15.83
CA GLN A 111 -27.23 40.28 15.51
C GLN A 111 -27.27 40.05 13.99
N LEU A 112 -27.85 40.98 13.22
CA LEU A 112 -27.90 40.93 11.76
C LEU A 112 -26.49 40.97 11.13
N VAL A 113 -25.59 41.83 11.62
CA VAL A 113 -24.18 41.84 11.18
C VAL A 113 -23.53 40.47 11.44
N GLY A 114 -23.68 39.92 12.64
CA GLY A 114 -23.15 38.60 12.98
C GLY A 114 -23.75 37.43 12.18
N MET A 115 -24.98 37.55 11.68
CA MET A 115 -25.56 36.60 10.72
C MET A 115 -24.95 36.76 9.32
N ILE A 116 -24.75 38.00 8.86
CA ILE A 116 -24.13 38.30 7.57
C ILE A 116 -22.69 37.78 7.52
N GLU A 117 -21.91 37.96 8.58
CA GLU A 117 -20.52 37.48 8.66
C GLU A 117 -20.45 35.94 8.57
N LYS A 118 -21.23 35.22 9.40
CA LYS A 118 -21.34 33.75 9.33
C LYS A 118 -21.75 33.26 7.94
N SER A 119 -22.66 33.97 7.26
CA SER A 119 -23.09 33.61 5.90
C SER A 119 -22.00 33.80 4.83
N LYS A 120 -21.02 34.68 5.07
CA LYS A 120 -19.85 34.86 4.20
C LYS A 120 -18.82 33.77 4.46
N GLU A 121 -18.57 33.43 5.72
CA GLU A 121 -17.67 32.33 6.13
C GLU A 121 -18.12 31.00 5.52
N GLN A 122 -19.41 30.68 5.65
CA GLN A 122 -20.01 29.48 5.04
C GLN A 122 -19.81 29.44 3.53
N LYS A 123 -20.16 30.50 2.80
CA LYS A 123 -19.99 30.57 1.33
C LYS A 123 -18.54 30.49 0.88
N GLY A 124 -17.60 31.01 1.67
CA GLY A 124 -16.17 30.84 1.42
C GLY A 124 -15.77 29.37 1.50
N SER A 125 -16.19 28.67 2.56
CA SER A 125 -15.90 27.24 2.74
C SER A 125 -16.55 26.35 1.68
N GLU A 126 -17.76 26.68 1.21
CA GLU A 126 -18.45 25.96 0.12
C GLU A 126 -17.67 26.07 -1.20
N GLN A 127 -17.19 27.27 -1.54
CA GLN A 127 -16.42 27.51 -2.78
C GLN A 127 -15.04 26.83 -2.74
N GLU A 128 -14.36 26.85 -1.58
CA GLU A 128 -13.09 26.15 -1.41
C GLU A 128 -13.27 24.62 -1.49
N TYR A 129 -14.35 24.08 -0.92
CA TYR A 129 -14.69 22.66 -1.00
C TYR A 129 -15.02 22.22 -2.44
N GLU A 130 -15.79 23.01 -3.20
CA GLU A 130 -16.07 22.73 -4.62
C GLU A 130 -14.78 22.73 -5.47
N TYR A 131 -13.90 23.71 -5.26
CA TYR A 131 -12.60 23.79 -5.93
C TYR A 131 -11.71 22.56 -5.60
N MET A 132 -11.65 22.16 -4.34
CA MET A 132 -10.87 21.00 -3.90
C MET A 132 -11.41 19.69 -4.46
N ASN A 133 -12.74 19.49 -4.48
CA ASN A 133 -13.36 18.30 -5.07
C ASN A 133 -13.09 18.21 -6.59
N LYS A 134 -13.17 19.33 -7.31
CA LYS A 134 -12.79 19.37 -8.73
C LYS A 134 -11.32 18.95 -8.91
N ARG A 135 -10.42 19.45 -8.06
CA ARG A 135 -8.99 19.13 -8.14
C ARG A 135 -8.68 17.68 -7.77
N MET A 136 -9.45 17.08 -6.86
CA MET A 136 -9.38 15.66 -6.52
C MET A 136 -9.72 14.79 -7.74
N ASN A 137 -10.85 15.04 -8.40
CA ASN A 137 -11.28 14.32 -9.60
C ASN A 137 -10.25 14.40 -10.74
N GLU A 138 -9.63 15.56 -10.96
CA GLU A 138 -8.53 15.75 -11.94
C GLU A 138 -7.31 14.87 -11.62
N LEU A 139 -6.99 14.67 -10.34
CA LEU A 139 -5.86 13.86 -9.90
C LEU A 139 -6.17 12.35 -9.98
N GLU A 140 -7.38 11.92 -9.60
CA GLU A 140 -7.81 10.51 -9.70
C GLU A 140 -7.73 9.98 -11.14
N VAL A 141 -8.26 10.74 -12.10
CA VAL A 141 -8.18 10.40 -13.54
C VAL A 141 -6.72 10.26 -13.97
N LYS A 142 -5.84 11.13 -13.47
CA LYS A 142 -4.41 11.08 -13.81
C LYS A 142 -3.69 9.90 -13.17
N VAL A 143 -3.95 9.58 -11.90
CA VAL A 143 -3.43 8.37 -11.24
C VAL A 143 -3.84 7.13 -12.02
N ARG A 144 -5.13 6.99 -12.34
CA ARG A 144 -5.66 5.86 -13.11
C ARG A 144 -5.00 5.69 -14.49
N SER A 145 -4.65 6.79 -15.16
CA SER A 145 -3.90 6.73 -16.43
C SER A 145 -2.47 6.18 -16.27
N LEU A 146 -1.77 6.61 -15.21
CA LEU A 146 -0.40 6.16 -14.90
C LEU A 146 -0.35 4.70 -14.43
N GLU A 147 -1.37 4.23 -13.73
CA GLU A 147 -1.51 2.81 -13.35
C GLU A 147 -1.66 1.90 -14.58
N VAL A 148 -2.46 2.33 -15.57
CA VAL A 148 -2.62 1.60 -16.84
C VAL A 148 -1.31 1.57 -17.63
N GLU A 149 -0.59 2.69 -17.74
CA GLU A 149 0.72 2.76 -18.40
C GLU A 149 1.75 1.85 -17.72
N LYS A 150 1.82 1.88 -16.38
CA LYS A 150 2.71 1.05 -15.56
C LYS A 150 2.43 -0.45 -15.73
N GLU A 151 1.17 -0.87 -15.79
CA GLU A 151 0.84 -2.28 -15.99
C GLU A 151 1.07 -2.73 -17.43
N GLN A 152 0.89 -1.86 -18.43
CA GLN A 152 1.30 -2.14 -19.82
C GLN A 152 2.83 -2.33 -19.93
N GLU A 153 3.62 -1.47 -19.29
CA GLU A 153 5.09 -1.60 -19.27
C GLU A 153 5.54 -2.91 -18.58
N LYS A 154 4.88 -3.27 -17.47
CA LYS A 154 5.09 -4.54 -16.74
C LYS A 154 4.75 -5.76 -17.61
N GLN A 155 3.63 -5.75 -18.32
CA GLN A 155 3.28 -6.81 -19.28
C GLN A 155 4.28 -6.89 -20.45
N GLY A 156 4.81 -5.76 -20.93
CA GLY A 156 5.87 -5.71 -21.93
C GLY A 156 7.15 -6.41 -21.46
N LYS A 157 7.59 -6.12 -20.23
CA LYS A 157 8.75 -6.76 -19.60
C LYS A 157 8.57 -8.28 -19.43
N VAL A 158 7.40 -8.73 -18.99
CA VAL A 158 7.09 -10.18 -18.86
C VAL A 158 7.12 -10.90 -20.22
N LYS A 159 6.59 -10.29 -21.29
CA LYS A 159 6.66 -10.85 -22.65
C LYS A 159 8.11 -10.97 -23.13
N ALA A 160 8.92 -9.93 -22.96
CA ALA A 160 10.34 -9.93 -23.34
C ALA A 160 11.17 -11.00 -22.59
N ILE A 161 10.88 -11.24 -21.30
CA ILE A 161 11.50 -12.33 -20.53
C ILE A 161 11.12 -13.70 -21.14
N SER A 162 9.83 -13.94 -21.39
CA SER A 162 9.34 -15.20 -21.98
C SER A 162 9.94 -15.48 -23.36
N GLU A 163 10.15 -14.46 -24.19
CA GLU A 163 10.81 -14.60 -25.49
C GLU A 163 12.31 -14.89 -25.37
N ASN A 164 13.00 -14.21 -24.43
CA ASN A 164 14.41 -14.47 -24.14
C ASN A 164 14.64 -15.90 -23.64
N ASP A 165 13.78 -16.42 -22.76
CA ASP A 165 13.91 -17.79 -22.26
C ASP A 165 13.62 -18.86 -23.33
N LYS A 166 12.67 -18.60 -24.26
CA LYS A 166 12.49 -19.44 -25.47
C LYS A 166 13.73 -19.43 -26.36
N LEU A 167 14.39 -18.27 -26.52
CA LEU A 167 15.63 -18.15 -27.27
C LEU A 167 16.77 -18.92 -26.59
N LYS A 168 16.94 -18.81 -25.26
CA LYS A 168 17.93 -19.61 -24.48
C LYS A 168 17.70 -21.11 -24.65
N GLN A 169 16.46 -21.59 -24.53
CA GLN A 169 16.14 -23.01 -24.73
C GLN A 169 16.52 -23.48 -26.16
N LYS A 170 16.23 -22.65 -27.18
CA LYS A 170 16.58 -22.95 -28.57
C LYS A 170 18.10 -23.00 -28.78
N VAL A 171 18.86 -22.04 -28.22
CA VAL A 171 20.32 -22.02 -28.26
C VAL A 171 20.92 -23.26 -27.57
N ASN A 172 20.46 -23.59 -26.36
CA ASN A 172 20.94 -24.76 -25.63
C ASN A 172 20.69 -26.06 -26.40
N LYS A 173 19.51 -26.21 -27.03
CA LYS A 173 19.20 -27.35 -27.89
C LYS A 173 20.14 -27.43 -29.10
N THR A 174 20.36 -26.32 -29.81
CA THR A 174 21.25 -26.29 -30.98
C THR A 174 22.70 -26.61 -30.60
N GLU A 175 23.19 -26.17 -29.44
CA GLU A 175 24.53 -26.50 -28.98
C GLU A 175 24.65 -27.99 -28.56
N GLN A 176 23.61 -28.60 -27.99
CA GLN A 176 23.54 -30.05 -27.77
C GLN A 176 23.55 -30.85 -29.08
N GLU A 177 22.72 -30.47 -30.07
CA GLU A 177 22.68 -31.10 -31.40
C GLU A 177 24.06 -31.02 -32.10
N LYS A 178 24.75 -29.88 -31.97
CA LYS A 178 26.11 -29.65 -32.46
C LYS A 178 27.16 -30.52 -31.75
N GLN A 179 27.10 -30.68 -30.43
CA GLN A 179 27.99 -31.57 -29.68
C GLN A 179 27.79 -33.05 -30.03
N GLN A 180 26.55 -33.48 -30.25
CA GLN A 180 26.24 -34.83 -30.71
C GLN A 180 26.78 -35.08 -32.14
N ALA A 181 26.55 -34.13 -33.06
CA ALA A 181 27.07 -34.21 -34.42
C ALA A 181 28.61 -34.26 -34.48
N GLN A 182 29.29 -33.45 -33.66
CA GLN A 182 30.75 -33.48 -33.54
C GLN A 182 31.25 -34.83 -33.02
N SER A 183 30.58 -35.38 -32.00
CA SER A 183 30.95 -36.67 -31.38
C SER A 183 30.77 -37.84 -32.36
N GLU A 184 29.71 -37.85 -33.17
CA GLU A 184 29.53 -38.87 -34.21
C GLU A 184 30.53 -38.71 -35.37
N LEU A 185 30.85 -37.47 -35.75
CA LEU A 185 31.88 -37.18 -36.76
C LEU A 185 33.26 -37.71 -36.33
N ASP A 186 33.67 -37.48 -35.08
CA ASP A 186 34.95 -37.98 -34.58
C ASP A 186 34.96 -39.51 -34.41
N ARG A 187 33.84 -40.10 -33.99
CA ARG A 187 33.62 -41.55 -34.00
C ARG A 187 33.69 -42.17 -35.41
N GLN A 188 33.26 -41.46 -36.45
CA GLN A 188 33.45 -41.89 -37.84
C GLN A 188 34.92 -41.80 -38.27
N LYS A 189 35.63 -40.71 -37.96
CA LYS A 189 37.07 -40.58 -38.24
C LYS A 189 37.89 -41.73 -37.64
N THR A 190 37.63 -42.10 -36.39
CA THR A 190 38.33 -43.23 -35.74
C THR A 190 38.14 -44.53 -36.53
N LYS A 191 36.88 -44.89 -36.86
CA LYS A 191 36.59 -46.07 -37.69
C LYS A 191 37.24 -46.02 -39.07
N THR A 192 37.30 -44.84 -39.70
CA THR A 192 37.99 -44.66 -40.98
C THR A 192 39.48 -44.90 -40.85
N ASN A 193 40.12 -44.39 -39.80
CA ASN A 193 41.55 -44.62 -39.53
C ASN A 193 41.85 -46.10 -39.25
N GLU A 194 41.07 -46.74 -38.36
CA GLU A 194 41.16 -48.19 -38.06
C GLU A 194 41.05 -49.03 -39.35
N SER A 195 40.08 -48.70 -40.22
CA SER A 195 39.89 -49.39 -41.49
C SER A 195 41.03 -49.14 -42.48
N GLN A 196 41.61 -47.94 -42.51
CA GLN A 196 42.78 -47.64 -43.34
C GLN A 196 44.04 -48.39 -42.87
N GLU A 197 44.26 -48.53 -41.56
CA GLU A 197 45.37 -49.35 -41.04
C GLU A 197 45.17 -50.83 -41.35
N LEU A 198 43.93 -51.35 -41.20
CA LEU A 198 43.61 -52.73 -41.56
C LEU A 198 43.86 -53.02 -43.04
N VAL A 199 43.55 -52.07 -43.94
CA VAL A 199 43.85 -52.16 -45.37
C VAL A 199 45.37 -52.15 -45.64
N ARG A 200 46.16 -51.31 -44.95
CA ARG A 200 47.63 -51.34 -45.07
C ARG A 200 48.22 -52.67 -44.61
N ALA A 201 47.77 -53.19 -43.47
CA ALA A 201 48.24 -54.47 -42.94
C ALA A 201 47.89 -55.63 -43.88
N PHE A 202 46.67 -55.65 -44.44
CA PHE A 202 46.27 -56.62 -45.44
C PHE A 202 47.10 -56.50 -46.73
N GLN A 203 47.36 -55.28 -47.21
CA GLN A 203 48.20 -55.03 -48.39
C GLN A 203 49.63 -55.58 -48.22
N GLN A 204 50.27 -55.32 -47.07
CA GLN A 204 51.56 -55.93 -46.74
C GLN A 204 51.50 -57.47 -46.66
N GLN A 205 50.42 -58.03 -46.10
CA GLN A 205 50.23 -59.47 -46.03
C GLN A 205 50.05 -60.11 -47.42
N VAL A 206 49.34 -59.44 -48.34
CA VAL A 206 49.21 -59.84 -49.75
C VAL A 206 50.58 -59.81 -50.45
N GLU A 207 51.33 -58.72 -50.32
CA GLU A 207 52.67 -58.58 -50.92
C GLU A 207 53.64 -59.66 -50.40
N THR A 208 53.63 -59.93 -49.09
CA THR A 208 54.44 -60.98 -48.47
C THR A 208 54.02 -62.36 -49.00
N THR A 209 52.71 -62.64 -49.03
CA THR A 209 52.16 -63.91 -49.53
C THR A 209 52.43 -64.10 -51.03
N GLN A 210 52.47 -63.03 -51.82
CA GLN A 210 52.76 -63.08 -53.25
C GLN A 210 54.26 -63.28 -53.52
N SER A 211 55.14 -62.75 -52.66
CA SER A 211 56.56 -63.09 -52.65
C SER A 211 56.79 -64.56 -52.27
N ASP A 212 56.19 -65.04 -51.18
CA ASP A 212 56.24 -66.44 -50.76
C ASP A 212 55.67 -67.39 -51.83
N ASN A 213 54.55 -67.04 -52.46
CA ASN A 213 53.98 -67.80 -53.57
C ASN A 213 54.88 -67.78 -54.82
N THR A 214 55.68 -66.74 -55.04
CA THR A 214 56.65 -66.71 -56.15
C THR A 214 57.84 -67.62 -55.85
N ARG A 215 58.36 -67.62 -54.62
CA ARG A 215 59.36 -68.59 -54.16
C ARG A 215 58.82 -70.01 -54.26
N LEU A 216 57.64 -70.28 -53.69
CA LEU A 216 56.99 -71.59 -53.72
C LEU A 216 56.57 -72.03 -55.12
N ALA A 217 56.23 -71.13 -56.05
CA ALA A 217 55.98 -71.49 -57.45
C ALA A 217 57.27 -71.93 -58.16
N THR A 218 58.42 -71.34 -57.80
CA THR A 218 59.75 -71.73 -58.28
C THR A 218 60.15 -73.08 -57.69
N GLU A 219 59.98 -73.25 -56.37
CA GLU A 219 60.14 -74.50 -55.63
C GLU A 219 59.25 -75.62 -56.21
N VAL A 220 58.00 -75.31 -56.56
CA VAL A 220 57.03 -76.25 -57.15
C VAL A 220 57.27 -76.46 -58.65
N GLN A 221 57.94 -75.57 -59.38
CA GLN A 221 58.44 -75.88 -60.72
C GLN A 221 59.57 -76.91 -60.63
N TYR A 222 60.55 -76.69 -59.75
CA TYR A 222 61.62 -77.64 -59.47
C TYR A 222 61.07 -79.00 -58.99
N LEU A 223 60.21 -78.98 -57.96
CA LEU A 223 59.56 -80.18 -57.44
C LEU A 223 58.54 -80.80 -58.39
N LYS A 224 57.99 -80.10 -59.40
CA LYS A 224 57.17 -80.72 -60.46
C LYS A 224 58.00 -81.37 -61.56
N ALA A 225 59.19 -80.87 -61.87
CA ALA A 225 60.14 -81.63 -62.69
C ALA A 225 60.52 -82.95 -61.99
N GLU A 226 60.60 -82.93 -60.66
CA GLU A 226 60.83 -84.11 -59.84
C GLU A 226 59.59 -85.01 -59.68
N LEU A 227 58.39 -84.44 -59.45
CA LEU A 227 57.12 -85.15 -59.30
C LEU A 227 56.43 -85.55 -60.62
N GLN A 228 56.92 -85.14 -61.79
CA GLN A 228 56.51 -85.74 -63.06
C GLN A 228 56.79 -87.26 -63.10
N LYS A 229 57.56 -87.78 -62.14
CA LYS A 229 57.85 -89.19 -61.94
C LYS A 229 56.70 -90.00 -61.29
N LEU A 230 55.76 -89.41 -60.50
CA LEU A 230 54.72 -90.14 -59.70
C LEU A 230 53.38 -89.35 -59.47
N ARG A 231 52.25 -90.00 -59.08
CA ARG A 231 50.87 -89.39 -59.00
C ARG A 231 49.96 -89.79 -57.78
N PRO A 232 48.83 -89.07 -57.46
CA PRO A 232 48.19 -88.93 -56.10
C PRO A 232 46.61 -89.05 -56.01
N LEU A 233 45.91 -88.69 -54.87
CA LEU A 233 44.43 -88.34 -54.76
C LEU A 233 43.79 -87.88 -53.36
N THR A 234 42.85 -86.88 -53.34
CA THR A 234 41.61 -86.61 -52.45
C THR A 234 41.52 -85.80 -51.06
N THR A 235 40.30 -85.56 -50.45
CA THR A 235 39.76 -84.28 -49.78
C THR A 235 38.62 -84.27 -48.64
N SER A 236 38.28 -83.12 -47.92
CA SER A 236 37.01 -82.64 -47.14
C SER A 236 37.08 -82.31 -45.57
N SER A 237 36.18 -81.72 -44.69
CA SER A 237 34.75 -81.12 -44.56
C SER A 237 34.48 -80.19 -43.25
N LYS A 238 33.24 -79.71 -42.84
CA LYS A 238 32.90 -78.73 -41.67
C LYS A 238 31.36 -78.41 -41.29
N GLN A 239 30.89 -77.91 -40.06
CA GLN A 239 29.56 -77.13 -39.74
C GLN A 239 29.14 -76.58 -38.26
N GLN A 240 27.92 -75.92 -37.98
CA GLN A 240 27.39 -75.02 -36.81
C GLN A 240 25.78 -74.87 -36.62
N SER A 241 24.93 -74.15 -35.76
CA SER A 241 24.75 -73.47 -34.35
C SER A 241 23.32 -72.72 -34.04
N LYS A 242 22.73 -72.45 -32.79
CA LYS A 242 21.39 -71.66 -32.47
C LYS A 242 20.95 -71.15 -30.98
N PRO A 243 19.84 -70.30 -30.70
CA PRO A 243 19.44 -69.54 -29.40
C PRO A 243 17.91 -69.15 -28.92
N GLU A 244 17.69 -68.44 -27.72
CA GLU A 244 16.70 -67.33 -27.14
C GLU A 244 15.11 -67.31 -26.75
N PRO A 245 14.56 -66.56 -25.69
CA PRO A 245 13.22 -65.75 -25.61
C PRO A 245 12.92 -64.56 -24.52
N LYS A 246 11.64 -64.04 -24.24
CA LYS A 246 11.13 -62.71 -23.55
C LYS A 246 9.87 -62.71 -22.53
N VAL A 247 9.32 -61.55 -21.91
CA VAL A 247 7.82 -61.15 -21.55
C VAL A 247 7.35 -59.97 -20.51
N GLN A 248 6.19 -59.21 -20.75
CA GLN A 248 5.00 -58.52 -19.98
C GLN A 248 4.83 -57.22 -19.02
N GLN A 249 3.56 -56.83 -18.60
CA GLN A 249 2.93 -55.50 -18.11
C GLN A 249 1.47 -55.54 -17.42
N ILE A 250 0.98 -54.64 -16.49
CA ILE A 250 -0.48 -54.43 -15.98
C ILE A 250 -0.96 -52.95 -15.56
N GLN A 251 -1.95 -52.68 -14.63
CA GLN A 251 -3.06 -51.63 -14.68
C GLN A 251 -3.72 -51.14 -13.31
N GLN A 252 -4.62 -50.09 -13.29
CA GLN A 252 -5.71 -49.67 -12.30
C GLN A 252 -5.40 -48.65 -11.12
N GLN A 253 -6.31 -47.89 -10.43
CA GLN A 253 -7.67 -47.24 -10.65
C GLN A 253 -8.08 -46.23 -9.47
N VAL A 254 -9.32 -45.63 -9.42
CA VAL A 254 -9.89 -44.54 -8.51
C VAL A 254 -11.45 -44.70 -8.29
N PRO A 255 -12.33 -43.88 -7.59
CA PRO A 255 -12.30 -42.57 -6.81
C PRO A 255 -13.01 -42.67 -5.38
N PRO A 256 -13.84 -41.76 -4.73
CA PRO A 256 -14.20 -40.29 -4.75
C PRO A 256 -14.35 -39.57 -3.33
N SER A 257 -14.88 -38.30 -3.21
CA SER A 257 -15.20 -37.58 -1.92
C SER A 257 -16.19 -36.36 -2.00
N LEU A 258 -16.52 -35.69 -0.86
CA LEU A 258 -17.39 -34.49 -0.73
C LEU A 258 -16.59 -33.17 -0.75
N ASN A 259 -17.12 -32.07 -1.32
CA ASN A 259 -16.51 -30.73 -1.27
C ASN A 259 -17.27 -29.75 -0.36
N PRO A 260 -16.66 -29.21 0.71
CA PRO A 260 -16.91 -27.83 1.13
C PRO A 260 -16.23 -26.86 0.15
N ASN A 261 -16.87 -25.75 -0.18
CA ASN A 261 -16.29 -24.72 -1.06
C ASN A 261 -15.34 -23.82 -0.26
N MET A 262 -14.09 -24.25 -0.07
CA MET A 262 -13.07 -23.43 0.59
C MET A 262 -12.67 -22.27 -0.34
N LEU A 263 -12.83 -21.03 0.11
CA LEU A 263 -12.64 -19.83 -0.70
C LEU A 263 -11.80 -18.78 0.04
N VAL A 264 -10.57 -18.56 -0.44
CA VAL A 264 -9.74 -17.42 -0.04
C VAL A 264 -9.97 -16.25 -1.01
N VAL A 265 -10.52 -15.15 -0.49
CA VAL A 265 -10.71 -13.90 -1.24
C VAL A 265 -9.58 -12.93 -0.87
N ALA A 266 -8.56 -12.85 -1.73
CA ALA A 266 -7.46 -11.91 -1.58
C ALA A 266 -7.79 -10.56 -2.24
N PHE A 267 -7.66 -9.47 -1.47
CA PHE A 267 -8.05 -8.14 -1.90
C PHE A 267 -6.97 -7.42 -2.73
N ASN A 268 -7.44 -6.43 -3.48
CA ASN A 268 -6.62 -5.44 -4.18
C ASN A 268 -7.11 -4.04 -3.74
N PRO A 269 -6.25 -3.01 -3.65
CA PRO A 269 -4.83 -2.99 -4.05
C PRO A 269 -3.90 -3.78 -3.14
N ILE A 270 -2.68 -4.02 -3.64
CA ILE A 270 -1.54 -4.46 -2.82
C ILE A 270 -1.13 -3.30 -1.92
N ILE A 271 -0.89 -3.56 -0.64
CA ILE A 271 -0.49 -2.58 0.36
C ILE A 271 1.03 -2.65 0.57
N SER A 272 1.73 -1.54 0.34
CA SER A 272 3.18 -1.43 0.51
C SER A 272 3.64 -0.16 1.23
N ASN A 273 2.72 0.71 1.63
CA ASN A 273 2.98 1.97 2.31
C ASN A 273 1.72 2.44 3.08
N GLY A 274 1.88 3.36 4.03
CA GLY A 274 0.80 3.90 4.85
C GLY A 274 0.50 3.12 6.13
N ILE A 275 -0.49 3.59 6.89
CA ILE A 275 -1.17 2.78 7.91
C ILE A 275 -2.53 2.44 7.31
N VAL A 276 -2.85 1.16 7.17
CA VAL A 276 -4.06 0.72 6.44
C VAL A 276 -4.86 -0.22 7.31
N ARG A 277 -6.14 0.07 7.45
CA ARG A 277 -7.09 -0.71 8.23
C ARG A 277 -8.10 -1.40 7.31
N PHE A 278 -8.31 -2.69 7.52
CA PHE A 278 -9.25 -3.52 6.79
C PHE A 278 -10.17 -4.22 7.79
N GLY A 279 -11.47 -4.19 7.55
CA GLY A 279 -12.47 -4.62 8.53
C GLY A 279 -13.85 -4.86 7.94
N GLY A 280 -14.66 -5.58 8.71
CA GLY A 280 -15.98 -6.03 8.33
C GLY A 280 -16.58 -6.92 9.40
N PHE A 281 -17.58 -7.71 9.00
CA PHE A 281 -18.21 -8.69 9.87
C PHE A 281 -18.53 -9.96 9.09
N PHE A 282 -18.34 -11.11 9.73
CA PHE A 282 -18.69 -12.42 9.18
C PHE A 282 -20.18 -12.71 9.39
N GLU A 283 -20.83 -13.29 8.39
CA GLU A 283 -22.26 -13.59 8.37
C GLU A 283 -22.51 -15.02 7.89
N ARG A 284 -23.51 -15.70 8.46
CA ARG A 284 -23.98 -17.02 7.99
C ARG A 284 -22.88 -18.11 7.94
N HIS A 285 -22.05 -18.18 8.98
CA HIS A 285 -21.10 -19.29 9.19
C HIS A 285 -21.68 -20.28 10.21
N PRO A 286 -22.24 -21.42 9.78
CA PRO A 286 -22.72 -22.46 10.70
C PRO A 286 -21.62 -23.32 11.33
N PHE A 287 -20.36 -23.15 10.89
CA PHE A 287 -19.18 -23.83 11.42
C PHE A 287 -18.06 -22.81 11.70
N GLY A 288 -17.31 -23.01 12.77
CA GLY A 288 -16.23 -22.12 13.22
C GLY A 288 -14.91 -22.32 12.49
N ASN A 289 -14.94 -22.44 11.15
CA ASN A 289 -13.77 -22.61 10.29
C ASN A 289 -13.66 -21.42 9.31
N PHE A 290 -13.49 -20.19 9.80
CA PHE A 290 -13.27 -19.03 8.93
C PHE A 290 -12.17 -18.14 9.52
N SER A 291 -11.54 -17.32 8.67
CA SER A 291 -10.43 -16.48 9.10
C SER A 291 -10.28 -15.22 8.26
N PHE A 292 -9.56 -14.25 8.79
CA PHE A 292 -9.08 -13.07 8.05
C PHE A 292 -7.62 -12.82 8.38
N GLY A 293 -6.94 -12.03 7.56
CA GLY A 293 -5.54 -11.71 7.83
C GLY A 293 -4.84 -11.02 6.68
N ILE A 294 -3.53 -11.24 6.62
CA ILE A 294 -2.68 -10.72 5.55
C ILE A 294 -1.87 -11.83 4.91
N ALA A 295 -1.60 -11.66 3.62
CA ALA A 295 -0.68 -12.47 2.86
C ALA A 295 0.43 -11.60 2.27
N ASP A 296 1.63 -12.15 2.09
CA ASP A 296 2.63 -11.57 1.19
C ASP A 296 2.01 -11.41 -0.21
N SER A 297 2.32 -10.31 -0.90
CA SER A 297 1.75 -10.01 -2.21
C SER A 297 2.02 -11.06 -3.31
N SER A 298 2.98 -11.96 -3.08
CA SER A 298 3.32 -13.13 -3.92
C SER A 298 2.58 -14.43 -3.56
N ALA A 299 1.75 -14.45 -2.52
CA ALA A 299 0.87 -15.57 -2.22
C ALA A 299 -0.13 -15.82 -3.37
N VAL A 300 -0.41 -17.09 -3.63
CA VAL A 300 -1.35 -17.55 -4.65
C VAL A 300 -2.22 -18.62 -4.02
N PHE A 301 -3.52 -18.41 -4.01
CA PHE A 301 -4.51 -19.32 -3.43
C PHE A 301 -5.19 -20.11 -4.55
N GLY A 302 -5.28 -21.42 -4.42
CA GLY A 302 -6.11 -22.26 -5.28
C GLY A 302 -7.60 -22.15 -4.96
N SER A 303 -8.39 -22.89 -5.73
CA SER A 303 -9.80 -23.16 -5.43
C SER A 303 -9.90 -24.40 -4.54
N ASP A 304 -10.76 -24.37 -3.52
CA ASP A 304 -10.94 -25.45 -2.55
C ASP A 304 -9.65 -25.74 -1.72
N GLU A 305 -8.91 -24.67 -1.34
CA GLU A 305 -7.71 -24.70 -0.48
C GLU A 305 -7.84 -23.81 0.77
N ASP A 306 -7.20 -24.22 1.88
CA ASP A 306 -7.02 -23.40 3.09
C ASP A 306 -5.97 -22.28 2.87
N PRO A 307 -6.06 -21.13 3.59
CA PRO A 307 -5.16 -19.99 3.39
C PRO A 307 -3.68 -20.30 3.68
N ASN A 308 -3.38 -21.28 4.53
CA ASN A 308 -2.03 -21.72 4.86
C ASN A 308 -1.55 -22.93 4.03
N PHE A 309 -2.28 -23.35 2.99
CA PHE A 309 -1.94 -24.54 2.20
C PHE A 309 -0.58 -24.45 1.47
N ASP A 310 0.15 -25.57 1.41
CA ASP A 310 1.48 -25.74 0.79
C ASP A 310 2.47 -24.59 1.09
N GLU A 311 2.95 -23.82 0.09
CA GLU A 311 3.88 -22.72 0.32
C GLU A 311 3.27 -21.55 1.12
N ASN A 312 1.94 -21.43 1.19
CA ASN A 312 1.28 -20.26 1.77
C ASN A 312 1.40 -20.18 3.29
N GLN A 313 1.65 -21.30 4.01
CA GLN A 313 2.00 -21.27 5.45
C GLN A 313 3.14 -20.29 5.79
N LYS A 314 4.07 -20.06 4.85
CA LYS A 314 5.21 -19.13 5.00
C LYS A 314 4.90 -17.71 4.50
N LYS A 315 3.74 -17.52 3.90
CA LYS A 315 3.30 -16.31 3.19
C LYS A 315 2.03 -15.69 3.79
N THR A 316 1.37 -16.29 4.77
CA THR A 316 0.15 -15.77 5.40
C THR A 316 0.26 -15.69 6.91
N VAL A 317 -0.39 -14.68 7.50
CA VAL A 317 -0.86 -14.74 8.90
C VAL A 317 -2.38 -14.84 8.87
N CYS A 318 -2.90 -15.82 9.60
CA CYS A 318 -4.33 -16.07 9.75
C CYS A 318 -4.78 -15.66 11.16
N TYR A 319 -5.96 -15.06 11.30
CA TYR A 319 -6.70 -14.94 12.56
C TYR A 319 -7.98 -15.74 12.42
N TRP A 320 -8.10 -16.83 13.18
CA TRP A 320 -9.16 -17.82 13.08
C TRP A 320 -10.37 -17.47 13.95
N SER A 321 -11.51 -18.13 13.66
CA SER A 321 -12.79 -17.85 14.28
C SER A 321 -12.93 -18.26 15.74
N ASP A 322 -12.08 -19.16 16.24
CA ASP A 322 -11.91 -19.48 17.66
C ASP A 322 -11.14 -18.39 18.43
N GLY A 323 -10.29 -17.65 17.73
CA GLY A 323 -9.49 -16.53 18.24
C GLY A 323 -7.99 -16.72 18.00
N ASP A 324 -7.53 -17.91 17.63
CA ASP A 324 -6.10 -18.19 17.49
C ASP A 324 -5.51 -17.50 16.25
N ILE A 325 -4.24 -17.11 16.32
CA ILE A 325 -3.49 -16.64 15.15
C ILE A 325 -2.45 -17.67 14.72
N SER A 326 -2.24 -17.86 13.41
CA SER A 326 -1.27 -18.83 12.89
C SER A 326 -0.38 -18.26 11.79
N HIS A 327 0.84 -18.80 11.70
CA HIS A 327 1.81 -18.53 10.65
C HIS A 327 2.58 -19.83 10.34
N ILE A 328 3.91 -19.81 10.37
CA ILE A 328 4.77 -20.99 10.38
C ILE A 328 4.79 -21.54 11.81
N GLY A 329 4.52 -22.84 11.99
CA GLY A 329 4.49 -23.47 13.32
C GLY A 329 3.07 -23.57 13.89
N ASP A 330 2.94 -23.34 15.19
CA ASP A 330 1.72 -23.56 15.97
C ASP A 330 0.62 -22.52 15.74
N TYR A 331 -0.58 -22.86 16.20
CA TYR A 331 -1.68 -21.93 16.45
C TYR A 331 -1.44 -21.24 17.79
N ILE A 332 -1.53 -19.91 17.81
CA ILE A 332 -1.15 -19.08 18.95
C ILE A 332 -2.41 -18.49 19.60
N PRO A 333 -2.79 -18.96 20.80
CA PRO A 333 -3.95 -18.45 21.52
C PRO A 333 -3.67 -17.15 22.28
N GLY A 334 -4.74 -16.50 22.72
CA GLY A 334 -4.71 -15.28 23.55
C GLY A 334 -5.45 -14.09 22.95
N ASN A 335 -5.90 -14.20 21.71
CA ASN A 335 -6.84 -13.30 21.05
C ASN A 335 -8.29 -13.81 21.24
N SER A 336 -9.29 -12.95 21.02
CA SER A 336 -10.70 -13.30 21.24
C SER A 336 -11.33 -13.93 20.00
N GLY A 337 -12.21 -14.91 20.18
CA GLY A 337 -12.96 -15.54 19.10
C GLY A 337 -13.87 -14.59 18.31
N ILE A 338 -14.11 -14.92 17.05
CA ILE A 338 -14.90 -14.08 16.13
C ILE A 338 -16.38 -14.41 16.24
N GLU A 339 -17.13 -13.55 16.92
CA GLU A 339 -18.60 -13.58 16.92
C GLU A 339 -19.20 -13.16 15.57
N ILE A 340 -20.25 -13.88 15.13
CA ILE A 340 -20.99 -13.58 13.90
C ILE A 340 -21.74 -12.24 14.05
N ASN A 341 -21.69 -11.41 13.00
CA ASN A 341 -22.17 -10.03 12.95
C ASN A 341 -21.44 -9.02 13.88
N LYS A 342 -20.33 -9.40 14.52
CA LYS A 342 -19.45 -8.44 15.21
C LYS A 342 -18.39 -7.87 14.29
N SER A 343 -17.90 -6.67 14.63
CA SER A 343 -16.93 -5.97 13.78
C SER A 343 -15.52 -6.46 14.08
N VAL A 344 -14.90 -7.15 13.12
CA VAL A 344 -13.48 -7.47 13.14
C VAL A 344 -12.71 -6.51 12.25
N SER A 345 -11.45 -6.24 12.59
CA SER A 345 -10.53 -5.52 11.69
C SER A 345 -9.08 -5.81 12.02
N CYS A 346 -8.20 -5.62 11.05
CA CYS A 346 -6.76 -5.58 11.23
C CYS A 346 -6.18 -4.29 10.67
N GLU A 347 -5.12 -3.82 11.29
CA GLU A 347 -4.39 -2.60 10.92
C GLU A 347 -2.94 -2.99 10.65
N VAL A 348 -2.42 -2.62 9.48
CA VAL A 348 -0.99 -2.73 9.17
C VAL A 348 -0.33 -1.35 9.19
N ASN A 349 0.83 -1.25 9.83
CA ASN A 349 1.65 -0.03 9.79
C ASN A 349 2.90 -0.30 8.95
N MET A 350 2.84 0.13 7.68
CA MET A 350 3.92 -0.04 6.70
C MET A 350 4.97 1.07 6.78
N ASN A 351 4.67 2.17 7.49
CA ASN A 351 5.51 3.37 7.59
C ASN A 351 6.71 3.21 8.55
N ILE A 352 6.71 2.17 9.39
CA ILE A 352 7.70 1.96 10.47
C ILE A 352 8.56 0.72 10.21
N SER A 353 9.68 0.60 10.93
CA SER A 353 10.55 -0.57 10.92
C SER A 353 10.85 -1.00 12.36
N PRO A 354 10.48 -2.24 12.78
CA PRO A 354 9.75 -3.25 12.01
C PRO A 354 8.30 -2.82 11.71
N ARG A 355 7.79 -3.17 10.52
CA ARG A 355 6.36 -3.00 10.16
C ARG A 355 5.49 -3.91 11.04
N THR A 356 4.28 -3.48 11.39
CA THR A 356 3.40 -4.22 12.30
C THR A 356 2.05 -4.58 11.67
N LEU A 357 1.42 -5.61 12.24
CA LEU A 357 0.05 -6.04 12.03
C LEU A 357 -0.61 -6.20 13.41
N THR A 358 -1.71 -5.51 13.64
CA THR A 358 -2.50 -5.56 14.87
C THR A 358 -3.96 -5.88 14.56
N PHE A 359 -4.63 -6.61 15.44
CA PHE A 359 -6.01 -7.05 15.28
C PHE A 359 -6.96 -6.37 16.28
N PHE A 360 -8.23 -6.21 15.91
CA PHE A 360 -9.25 -5.56 16.73
C PHE A 360 -10.61 -6.25 16.57
N ILE A 361 -11.33 -6.44 17.68
CA ILE A 361 -12.74 -6.88 17.71
C ILE A 361 -13.57 -5.81 18.44
N ASP A 362 -14.67 -5.38 17.83
CA ASP A 362 -15.50 -4.24 18.27
C ASP A 362 -14.65 -3.01 18.67
N ASN A 363 -13.62 -2.73 17.85
CA ASN A 363 -12.58 -1.70 18.02
C ASN A 363 -11.62 -1.86 19.23
N GLN A 364 -11.69 -2.97 19.98
CA GLN A 364 -10.72 -3.27 21.05
C GLN A 364 -9.51 -4.02 20.50
N GLU A 365 -8.31 -3.47 20.74
CA GLU A 365 -7.03 -4.05 20.35
C GLU A 365 -6.82 -5.43 21.02
N GLN A 366 -6.39 -6.42 20.23
CA GLN A 366 -6.27 -7.80 20.69
C GLN A 366 -4.84 -8.10 21.22
N PRO A 367 -4.66 -8.97 22.23
CA PRO A 367 -3.38 -9.14 22.93
C PRO A 367 -2.21 -9.68 22.09
N VAL A 368 -2.47 -10.41 21.01
CA VAL A 368 -1.47 -11.05 20.15
C VAL A 368 -1.38 -10.33 18.81
N SER A 369 -0.18 -9.86 18.48
CA SER A 369 0.12 -9.06 17.29
C SER A 369 1.40 -9.53 16.59
N VAL A 370 1.67 -9.03 15.38
CA VAL A 370 2.80 -9.48 14.54
C VAL A 370 3.69 -8.31 14.13
N ARG A 371 5.00 -8.51 14.16
CA ARG A 371 6.02 -7.57 13.69
C ARG A 371 6.82 -8.12 12.51
N ASN A 372 7.52 -7.22 11.83
CA ASN A 372 8.41 -7.48 10.70
C ASN A 372 7.71 -8.07 9.46
N ILE A 373 6.42 -7.75 9.28
CA ILE A 373 5.62 -8.20 8.12
C ILE A 373 6.25 -7.74 6.78
N PRO A 374 5.95 -8.38 5.63
CA PRO A 374 6.58 -8.08 4.35
C PRO A 374 6.45 -6.61 3.91
N SER A 375 7.27 -6.18 2.96
CA SER A 375 7.20 -4.82 2.38
C SER A 375 6.03 -4.61 1.41
N SER A 376 5.29 -5.68 1.09
CA SER A 376 4.22 -5.69 0.09
C SER A 376 3.25 -6.83 0.42
N ILE A 377 2.05 -6.50 0.90
CA ILE A 377 1.05 -7.45 1.40
C ILE A 377 -0.31 -7.27 0.72
N ARG A 378 -1.20 -8.24 0.91
CA ARG A 378 -2.64 -8.18 0.60
C ARG A 378 -3.42 -8.51 1.87
N PHE A 379 -4.57 -7.88 2.07
CA PHE A 379 -5.57 -8.42 2.99
C PHE A 379 -6.29 -9.60 2.33
N TYR A 380 -6.77 -10.55 3.13
CA TYR A 380 -7.65 -11.62 2.63
C TYR A 380 -8.73 -11.98 3.65
N ILE A 381 -9.79 -12.61 3.13
CA ILE A 381 -10.84 -13.29 3.89
C ILE A 381 -10.87 -14.75 3.46
N TYR A 382 -11.09 -15.65 4.42
CA TYR A 382 -11.33 -17.07 4.17
C TYR A 382 -12.75 -17.46 4.56
N LEU A 383 -13.45 -18.15 3.66
CA LEU A 383 -14.81 -18.66 3.83
C LEU A 383 -14.82 -20.17 3.53
N TYR A 384 -15.33 -20.99 4.45
CA TYR A 384 -15.30 -22.46 4.33
C TYR A 384 -16.62 -23.09 3.84
N THR A 385 -17.76 -22.42 4.07
CA THR A 385 -19.08 -22.96 3.70
C THR A 385 -19.87 -22.13 2.70
N GLN A 386 -20.67 -22.83 1.89
CA GLN A 386 -21.61 -22.20 0.96
C GLN A 386 -22.62 -21.31 1.70
N ASN A 387 -22.94 -20.16 1.11
CA ASN A 387 -23.81 -19.09 1.64
C ASN A 387 -23.22 -18.27 2.80
N SER A 388 -22.04 -18.61 3.31
CA SER A 388 -21.31 -17.77 4.26
C SER A 388 -20.76 -16.52 3.55
N SER A 389 -20.74 -15.38 4.25
CA SER A 389 -20.22 -14.12 3.70
C SER A 389 -19.37 -13.35 4.71
N PHE A 390 -18.68 -12.34 4.19
CA PHE A 390 -18.05 -11.29 4.96
C PHE A 390 -18.44 -9.96 4.32
N THR A 391 -19.05 -9.08 5.10
CA THR A 391 -19.41 -7.74 4.65
C THR A 391 -18.38 -6.74 5.15
N ILE A 392 -17.63 -6.14 4.21
CA ILE A 392 -16.60 -5.13 4.50
C ILE A 392 -17.29 -3.87 5.05
N ASN A 393 -16.83 -3.39 6.20
CA ASN A 393 -17.29 -2.13 6.80
C ASN A 393 -16.20 -1.05 6.88
N GLY A 394 -14.94 -1.40 6.60
CA GLY A 394 -13.84 -0.46 6.46
C GLY A 394 -12.71 -1.03 5.62
N PHE A 395 -12.20 -0.24 4.66
CA PHE A 395 -10.94 -0.50 3.98
C PHE A 395 -10.31 0.85 3.63
N GLU A 396 -9.48 1.36 4.54
CA GLU A 396 -9.10 2.78 4.56
C GLU A 396 -7.63 2.98 4.98
N ASN A 397 -7.06 4.11 4.57
CA ASN A 397 -5.75 4.57 5.03
C ASN A 397 -5.95 5.51 6.22
N VAL A 398 -5.45 5.13 7.41
CA VAL A 398 -5.66 5.89 8.64
C VAL A 398 -4.46 6.80 8.93
N GLN A 399 -4.72 8.04 9.35
CA GLN A 399 -3.66 9.02 9.58
C GLN A 399 -2.73 8.65 10.76
N TYR A 400 -3.24 7.89 11.73
CA TYR A 400 -2.56 7.49 12.95
C TYR A 400 -2.88 6.03 13.29
N SER A 401 -1.93 5.33 13.90
CA SER A 401 -2.09 3.98 14.43
C SER A 401 -3.22 3.94 15.47
N SER A 402 -4.21 3.07 15.27
CA SER A 402 -5.20 2.73 16.30
C SER A 402 -4.56 1.90 17.41
N ALA A 403 -3.57 1.07 17.04
CA ALA A 403 -2.80 0.24 17.97
C ALA A 403 -1.97 1.10 18.95
N LYS A 404 -2.09 0.78 20.24
CA LYS A 404 -1.40 1.40 21.39
C LYS A 404 -0.59 0.39 22.20
N GLY A 405 -0.78 -0.91 21.96
CA GLY A 405 -0.20 -2.00 22.72
C GLY A 405 -1.07 -2.42 23.91
N VAL A 406 -1.26 -3.73 24.06
CA VAL A 406 -2.00 -4.34 25.17
C VAL A 406 -1.03 -4.74 26.28
N SER A 407 -1.39 -4.47 27.55
CA SER A 407 -0.62 -4.92 28.71
C SER A 407 -0.51 -6.44 28.75
N ASN A 408 0.72 -6.96 28.87
CA ASN A 408 1.06 -8.39 28.75
C ASN A 408 0.74 -9.02 27.37
N GLY A 409 0.55 -8.21 26.33
CA GLY A 409 0.37 -8.71 24.95
C GLY A 409 1.62 -9.39 24.41
N LYS A 410 1.44 -10.39 23.54
CA LYS A 410 2.51 -11.13 22.86
C LYS A 410 2.73 -10.56 21.45
N VAL A 411 3.99 -10.47 21.01
CA VAL A 411 4.36 -9.94 19.70
C VAL A 411 5.25 -10.94 18.96
N PHE A 412 4.67 -11.62 17.97
CA PHE A 412 5.35 -12.62 17.16
C PHE A 412 6.01 -12.00 15.92
N GLU A 413 6.99 -12.68 15.32
CA GLU A 413 7.77 -12.16 14.20
C GLU A 413 7.51 -12.94 12.91
N TRP A 414 7.19 -12.23 11.82
CA TRP A 414 6.98 -12.83 10.51
C TRP A 414 8.23 -13.55 10.00
N GLY A 415 8.06 -14.71 9.36
CA GLY A 415 9.14 -15.54 8.83
C GLY A 415 9.92 -16.29 9.91
N LYS A 416 9.41 -16.32 11.14
CA LYS A 416 9.82 -17.24 12.20
C LYS A 416 8.80 -18.35 12.35
N GLU A 417 9.27 -19.51 12.77
CA GLU A 417 8.45 -20.56 13.36
C GLU A 417 7.95 -20.06 14.73
N TRP A 418 6.66 -20.27 15.00
CA TRP A 418 5.98 -19.86 16.23
C TRP A 418 5.63 -21.11 17.02
N GLU A 419 5.80 -21.06 18.34
CA GLU A 419 5.53 -22.17 19.27
C GLU A 419 4.49 -21.71 20.31
N SER A 420 3.55 -22.59 20.70
CA SER A 420 2.62 -22.31 21.80
C SER A 420 3.26 -22.60 23.16
N GLU A 421 3.33 -21.59 24.04
CA GLU A 421 3.82 -21.69 25.44
C GLU A 421 2.90 -22.48 26.38
#